data_AF-A0A3G3MGE9-F1
#
_entry.id   AF-A0A3G3MGE9-F1
#
_cell.length_a   1.000
_cell.length_b   1.000
_cell.length_c   1.000
_cell.angle_alpha   90.00
_cell.angle_beta   90.00
_cell.angle_gamma   90.00
#
_symmetry.space_group_name_H-M   'P 1'
#
loop_
_entity.id
_entity.type
_entity.pdbx_description
1 polymer ?
#
loop_
_entity_poly.entity_id
_entity_poly.type
_entity_poly.pdbx_seq_one_letter_code
_entity_poly.pdbx_strand_id
1 'polypeptide(L)'
;MTKTSLEIQIHLTFRNLLDFLNYKLNYLSIQLLNILLGFFISTALSTIPAQTGDWGIIAAAIIVANQEIISKIIYQKHQANNLKNKNLARNRWLKHCNNIKIGILYGLFVDAFKLGS
;
A
#
# COMPACT_ATOMS: atom_id res chain seq x y z
N MET A 1 18.36 -37.94 -25.80
CA MET A 1 17.53 -38.73 -24.86
C MET A 1 16.14 -38.14 -24.86
N THR A 2 15.16 -38.91 -25.33
CA THR A 2 13.75 -38.52 -25.35
C THR A 2 13.24 -38.48 -23.91
N LYS A 3 12.84 -37.28 -23.45
CA LYS A 3 12.24 -37.13 -22.11
C LYS A 3 11.00 -38.00 -22.03
N THR A 4 10.89 -38.79 -20.97
CA THR A 4 9.71 -39.62 -20.74
C THR A 4 8.49 -38.72 -20.48
N SER A 5 7.29 -39.18 -20.81
CA SER A 5 6.06 -38.40 -20.59
C SER A 5 5.88 -37.94 -19.14
N LEU A 6 6.33 -38.77 -18.18
CA LEU A 6 6.37 -38.44 -16.75
C LEU A 6 7.35 -37.31 -16.41
N GLU A 7 8.55 -37.33 -16.98
CA GLU A 7 9.55 -36.28 -16.76
C GLU A 7 9.03 -34.91 -17.26
N ILE A 8 8.33 -34.91 -18.40
CA ILE A 8 7.72 -33.69 -18.95
C ILE A 8 6.63 -33.17 -18.00
N GLN A 9 5.76 -34.04 -17.47
CA GLN A 9 4.73 -33.63 -16.51
C GLN A 9 5.31 -33.07 -15.21
N ILE A 10 6.35 -33.71 -14.65
CA ILE A 10 7.04 -33.23 -13.44
C ILE A 10 7.67 -31.85 -13.69
N HIS A 11 8.36 -31.68 -14.81
CA HIS A 11 8.98 -30.41 -15.15
C HIS A 11 7.95 -29.29 -15.35
N LEU A 12 6.81 -29.58 -15.99
CA LEU A 12 5.73 -28.61 -16.17
C LEU A 12 5.07 -28.21 -14.85
N THR A 13 4.79 -29.17 -13.96
CA THR A 13 4.21 -28.88 -12.64
C THR A 13 5.17 -28.05 -11.79
N PHE A 14 6.47 -28.36 -11.81
CA PHE A 14 7.49 -27.59 -11.10
C PHE A 14 7.60 -26.15 -11.63
N ARG A 15 7.59 -25.96 -12.95
CA ARG A 15 7.59 -24.62 -13.56
C ARG A 15 6.36 -23.81 -13.16
N ASN A 16 5.18 -24.41 -13.23
CA ASN A 16 3.95 -23.72 -12.83
C ASN A 16 3.96 -23.33 -11.34
N LEU A 17 4.55 -24.17 -10.47
CA LEU A 17 4.71 -23.85 -9.06
C LEU A 17 5.64 -22.65 -8.85
N LEU A 18 6.79 -22.63 -9.52
CA LEU A 18 7.74 -21.52 -9.45
C LEU A 18 7.12 -20.22 -9.97
N ASP A 19 6.40 -20.28 -11.08
CA ASP A 19 5.72 -19.11 -11.66
C ASP A 19 4.64 -18.57 -10.72
N PHE A 20 3.86 -19.46 -10.08
CA PHE A 20 2.87 -19.09 -9.07
C PHE A 20 3.51 -18.42 -7.84
N LEU A 21 4.62 -18.99 -7.33
CA LEU A 21 5.34 -18.42 -6.20
C LEU A 21 5.93 -17.05 -6.54
N ASN A 22 6.58 -16.92 -7.69
CA ASN A 22 7.16 -15.66 -8.16
C ASN A 22 6.11 -14.56 -8.34
N TYR A 23 4.96 -14.90 -8.94
CA TYR A 23 3.85 -13.95 -9.08
C TYR A 23 3.35 -13.45 -7.71
N LYS A 24 3.13 -14.38 -6.77
CA LYS A 24 2.62 -14.06 -5.44
C LYS A 24 3.63 -13.25 -4.61
N LEU A 25 4.90 -13.60 -4.69
CA LEU A 25 5.98 -12.85 -4.04
C LEU A 25 6.13 -11.45 -4.61
N ASN A 26 6.16 -11.29 -5.94
CA ASN A 26 6.26 -9.97 -6.56
C ASN A 26 5.06 -9.07 -6.17
N TYR A 27 3.86 -9.64 -6.13
CA TYR A 27 2.68 -8.93 -5.68
C TYR A 27 2.81 -8.44 -4.22
N LEU A 28 3.27 -9.32 -3.32
CA LEU A 28 3.52 -8.98 -1.92
C LEU A 28 4.63 -7.93 -1.78
N SER A 29 5.73 -8.06 -2.53
CA SER A 29 6.84 -7.09 -2.54
C SER A 29 6.38 -5.69 -2.92
N ILE A 30 5.55 -5.56 -3.96
CA ILE A 30 4.99 -4.26 -4.36
C ILE A 30 4.09 -3.70 -3.24
N GLN A 31 3.28 -4.54 -2.58
CA GLN A 31 2.44 -4.07 -1.47
C GLN A 31 3.26 -3.57 -0.29
N LEU A 32 4.31 -4.31 0.10
CA LEU A 32 5.23 -3.91 1.15
C LEU A 32 5.94 -2.61 0.79
N LEU A 33 6.44 -2.48 -0.45
CA LEU A 33 7.11 -1.27 -0.91
C LEU A 33 6.18 -0.04 -0.79
N ASN A 34 4.90 -0.18 -1.12
CA ASN A 34 3.92 0.90 -0.92
C ASN A 34 3.71 1.26 0.56
N ILE A 35 3.67 0.27 1.45
CA ILE A 35 3.53 0.51 2.89
C ILE A 35 4.79 1.20 3.44
N LEU A 36 5.98 0.70 3.09
CA LEU A 36 7.27 1.28 3.50
C LEU A 36 7.43 2.71 2.98
N LEU A 37 7.01 2.98 1.74
CA LEU A 37 6.99 4.33 1.19
C LEU A 37 6.10 5.27 2.03
N GLY A 38 4.90 4.81 2.40
CA GLY A 38 4.02 5.56 3.29
C GLY A 38 4.64 5.82 4.67
N PHE A 39 5.31 4.82 5.25
CA PHE A 39 6.03 4.95 6.51
C PHE A 39 7.16 6.00 6.42
N PHE A 40 7.94 5.98 5.33
CA PHE A 40 8.97 6.99 5.08
C PHE A 40 8.38 8.41 4.99
N ILE A 41 7.30 8.58 4.24
CA ILE A 41 6.59 9.88 4.14
C ILE A 41 6.13 10.35 5.52
N SER A 42 5.60 9.46 6.35
CA SER A 42 5.23 9.79 7.73
C SER A 42 6.40 10.34 8.53
N THR A 43 7.56 9.67 8.49
CA THR A 43 8.73 10.13 9.24
C THR A 43 9.20 11.52 8.77
N ALA A 44 9.15 11.80 7.47
CA ALA A 44 9.43 13.12 6.93
C ALA A 44 8.37 14.16 7.36
N LEU A 45 7.09 13.79 7.37
CA LEU A 45 6.01 14.66 7.84
C LEU A 45 6.07 14.95 9.33
N SER A 46 6.60 14.04 10.15
CA SER A 46 6.76 14.25 11.59
C SER A 46 7.94 15.20 11.88
N THR A 47 9.02 15.15 11.11
CA THR A 47 10.22 15.97 11.36
C THR A 47 10.08 17.43 10.91
N ILE A 48 9.38 17.71 9.80
CA ILE A 48 9.27 19.08 9.24
C ILE A 48 8.59 20.06 10.22
N PRO A 49 7.41 19.76 10.80
CA PRO A 49 6.74 20.65 11.76
C PRO A 49 7.37 20.60 13.14
N ALA A 50 7.99 19.47 13.52
CA ALA A 50 8.66 19.33 14.81
C ALA A 50 9.90 20.22 14.94
N GLN A 51 10.55 20.56 13.82
CA GLN A 51 11.74 21.42 13.84
C GLN A 51 11.42 22.87 14.25
N THR A 52 10.20 23.36 14.01
CA THR A 52 9.78 24.73 14.32
C THR A 52 8.89 24.84 15.56
N GLY A 53 8.57 23.72 16.22
CA GLY A 53 7.92 23.65 17.54
C GLY A 53 6.44 24.07 17.59
N ASP A 54 6.11 25.22 17.00
CA ASP A 54 4.82 25.91 17.21
C ASP A 54 3.72 25.50 16.21
N TRP A 55 4.10 24.89 15.09
CA TRP A 55 3.17 24.58 13.98
C TRP A 55 2.56 23.18 14.03
N GLY A 56 2.80 22.41 15.10
CA GLY A 56 2.40 21.01 15.21
C GLY A 56 0.88 20.78 15.06
N ILE A 57 0.05 21.61 15.69
CA ILE A 57 -1.42 21.49 15.65
C ILE A 57 -1.95 21.75 14.24
N ILE A 58 -1.41 22.75 13.55
CA ILE A 58 -1.80 23.11 12.19
C ILE A 58 -1.38 22.01 11.21
N ALA A 59 -0.17 21.45 11.39
CA ALA A 59 0.30 20.32 10.59
C ALA A 59 -0.58 19.07 10.79
N ALA A 60 -0.95 18.76 12.03
CA ALA A 60 -1.86 17.65 12.33
C ALA A 60 -3.23 17.84 11.67
N ALA A 61 -3.80 19.06 11.74
CA ALA A 61 -5.07 19.37 11.08
C ALA A 61 -5.01 19.20 9.55
N ILE A 62 -3.91 19.61 8.92
CA ILE A 62 -3.68 19.42 7.47
C ILE A 62 -3.57 17.93 7.12
N ILE A 63 -2.86 17.14 7.92
CA ILE A 63 -2.72 15.69 7.69
C ILE A 63 -4.09 15.01 7.81
N VAL A 64 -4.87 15.32 8.84
CA VAL A 64 -6.21 14.76 9.05
C VAL A 64 -7.17 15.17 7.93
N ALA A 65 -7.14 16.44 7.50
CA ALA A 65 -7.97 16.91 6.39
C ALA A 65 -7.65 16.19 5.07
N ASN A 66 -6.36 16.02 4.76
CA ASN A 66 -5.94 15.25 3.58
C ASN A 66 -6.40 13.78 3.67
N GLN A 67 -6.29 13.18 4.86
CA GLN A 67 -6.72 11.81 5.09
C GLN A 67 -8.22 11.62 4.86
N GLU A 68 -9.02 12.59 5.31
CA GLU A 68 -10.48 12.59 5.15
C GLU A 68 -10.89 12.84 3.68
N ILE A 69 -10.20 13.73 2.97
CA ILE A 69 -10.40 13.93 1.53
C ILE A 69 -10.14 12.64 0.75
N ILE A 70 -9.05 11.93 1.06
CA ILE A 70 -8.73 10.64 0.43
C ILE A 70 -9.81 9.60 0.77
N SER A 71 -10.26 9.52 2.03
CA SER A 71 -11.37 8.66 2.44
C SER A 71 -12.64 8.95 1.64
N LYS A 72 -13.05 10.22 1.55
CA LYS A 72 -14.23 10.65 0.80
C LYS A 72 -14.13 10.27 -0.68
N ILE A 73 -12.98 10.46 -1.30
CA ILE A 73 -12.74 10.07 -2.71
C ILE A 73 -12.89 8.56 -2.91
N ILE A 74 -12.38 7.74 -1.98
CA ILE A 74 -12.47 6.28 -2.05
C ILE A 74 -13.92 5.83 -1.88
N TYR A 75 -14.62 6.34 -0.86
CA TYR A 75 -15.99 5.93 -0.53
C TYR A 75 -17.02 6.38 -1.56
N GLN A 76 -16.97 7.64 -2.03
CA GLN A 76 -17.88 8.12 -3.07
C GLN A 76 -17.73 7.32 -4.36
N LYS A 77 -16.51 6.89 -4.69
CA LYS A 77 -16.24 6.07 -5.88
C LYS A 77 -16.67 4.61 -5.69
N HIS A 78 -16.58 4.05 -4.47
CA HIS A 78 -17.07 2.71 -4.18
C HIS A 78 -18.59 2.62 -4.41
N GLN A 79 -19.35 3.62 -3.94
CA GLN A 79 -20.79 3.68 -4.12
C GLN A 79 -21.20 3.85 -5.60
N ALA A 80 -20.45 4.65 -6.37
CA ALA A 80 -20.67 4.82 -7.81
C ALA A 80 -20.25 3.60 -8.66
N ASN A 81 -19.25 2.83 -8.24
CA ASN A 81 -18.71 1.69 -8.98
C ASN A 81 -19.51 0.40 -8.80
N ASN A 82 -20.30 0.27 -7.74
CA ASN A 82 -21.22 -0.87 -7.57
C ASN A 82 -22.24 -0.99 -8.73
N LEU A 83 -22.45 0.07 -9.53
CA LEU A 83 -23.38 0.08 -10.66
C LEU A 83 -22.72 -0.16 -12.02
N LYS A 84 -21.39 0.02 -12.17
CA LYS A 84 -20.71 -0.15 -13.46
C LYS A 84 -19.33 -0.76 -13.26
N ASN A 85 -19.21 -2.00 -13.73
CA ASN A 85 -18.02 -2.86 -13.79
C ASN A 85 -16.92 -2.30 -14.72
N LYS A 86 -16.55 -1.02 -14.58
CA LYS A 86 -15.60 -0.32 -15.45
C LYS A 86 -14.38 0.15 -14.67
N ASN A 87 -13.24 -0.45 -15.03
CA ASN A 87 -11.84 -0.04 -14.80
C ASN A 87 -11.07 -0.81 -13.72
N LEU A 88 -10.72 -2.06 -14.02
CA LEU A 88 -9.77 -2.90 -13.27
C LEU A 88 -8.42 -2.20 -13.00
N ALA A 89 -7.91 -1.42 -13.96
CA ALA A 89 -6.67 -0.66 -13.81
C ALA A 89 -6.78 0.43 -12.74
N ARG A 90 -7.92 1.13 -12.68
CA ARG A 90 -8.16 2.17 -11.67
C ARG A 90 -8.26 1.57 -10.26
N ASN A 91 -8.87 0.39 -10.13
CA ASN A 91 -8.93 -0.33 -8.85
C ASN A 91 -7.53 -0.72 -8.33
N ARG A 92 -6.58 -1.03 -9.24
CA ARG A 92 -5.20 -1.33 -8.85
C ARG A 92 -4.47 -0.10 -8.30
N TRP A 93 -4.57 1.05 -8.95
CA TRP A 93 -4.00 2.31 -8.45
C TRP A 93 -4.59 2.72 -7.10
N LEU A 94 -5.92 2.62 -6.94
CA LEU A 94 -6.58 2.90 -5.66
C LEU A 94 -6.06 1.98 -4.54
N LYS A 95 -5.78 0.71 -4.84
CA LYS A 95 -5.19 -0.22 -3.86
C LYS A 95 -3.78 0.19 -3.44
N HIS A 96 -2.94 0.67 -4.36
CA HIS A 96 -1.61 1.20 -4.04
C HIS A 96 -1.70 2.47 -3.18
N CYS A 97 -2.57 3.42 -3.53
CA CYS A 97 -2.81 4.62 -2.73
C CYS A 97 -3.29 4.27 -1.32
N ASN A 98 -4.16 3.26 -1.18
CA ASN A 98 -4.63 2.81 0.12
C ASN A 98 -3.50 2.16 0.96
N ASN A 99 -2.61 1.39 0.33
CA ASN A 99 -1.46 0.82 1.03
C ASN A 99 -0.50 1.90 1.54
N ILE A 100 -0.24 2.94 0.73
CA ILE A 100 0.56 4.11 1.15
C ILE A 100 -0.13 4.84 2.31
N LYS A 101 -1.45 5.03 2.22
CA LYS A 101 -2.26 5.64 3.28
C LYS A 101 -2.14 4.91 4.62
N ILE A 102 -2.19 3.57 4.59
CA ILE A 102 -1.99 2.72 5.78
C ILE A 102 -0.57 2.89 6.32
N GLY A 103 0.44 2.92 5.45
CA GLY A 103 1.84 3.16 5.83
C GLY A 103 2.06 4.50 6.54
N ILE A 104 1.45 5.58 6.02
CA ILE A 104 1.52 6.92 6.63
C ILE A 104 0.89 6.90 8.04
N LEU A 105 -0.30 6.32 8.16
CA LEU A 105 -1.03 6.29 9.43
C LEU A 105 -0.31 5.45 10.48
N TYR A 106 0.28 4.32 10.07
CA TYR A 106 1.11 3.49 10.94
C TYR A 106 2.39 4.21 11.38
N GLY A 107 3.08 4.90 10.48
CA GLY A 107 4.28 5.67 10.81
C GLY A 107 3.99 6.76 11.85
N LEU A 108 2.92 7.54 11.66
CA LEU A 108 2.58 8.64 12.55
C LEU A 108 2.17 8.12 13.93
N PHE A 109 1.48 6.99 13.96
CA PHE A 109 1.10 6.31 15.20
C PHE A 109 2.34 5.84 15.98
N VAL A 110 3.31 5.22 15.30
CA VAL A 110 4.57 4.78 15.92
C VAL A 110 5.36 5.96 16.48
N ASP A 111 5.47 7.06 15.74
CA ASP A 111 6.20 8.25 16.20
C ASP A 111 5.47 8.97 17.36
N ALA A 112 4.14 9.02 17.35
CA ALA A 112 3.36 9.50 18.48
C ALA A 112 3.56 8.64 19.74
N PHE A 113 3.65 7.31 19.59
CA PHE A 113 3.91 6.40 20.70
C PHE A 113 5.30 6.61 21.30
N LYS A 114 6.32 6.89 20.47
CA LYS A 114 7.68 7.21 20.92
C LYS A 114 7.75 8.50 21.75
N LEU A 115 6.90 9.48 21.44
CA LEU A 115 6.87 10.79 22.12
C LEU A 115 5.96 10.81 23.35
N GLY A 116 5.05 9.84 23.47
CA GLY A 116 4.10 9.72 24.58
C GLY A 116 4.53 8.80 25.73
N SER A 117 5.72 8.21 25.67
CA SER A 117 6.35 7.39 26.73
C SER A 117 7.46 8.15 27.44
#